data_AF-A0ABD5MLQ9-F1
#
_entry.id   AF-A0ABD5MLQ9-F1
#
_cell.length_a   1.000
_cell.length_b   1.000
_cell.length_c   1.000
_cell.angle_alpha   90.00
_cell.angle_beta   90.00
_cell.angle_gamma   90.00
#
_symmetry.space_group_name_H-M   'P 1'
#
loop_
_entity.id
_entity.type
_entity.pdbx_description
1 polymer ?
#
loop_
_entity_poly.entity_id
_entity_poly.type
_entity_poly.pdbx_seq_one_letter_code
_entity_poly.pdbx_strand_id
1 'polypeptide(L)'
;MGKVSIGLRGWRFDEDDVFTDAGGWRPLEEIPKEPRHRLVRLQVVMNKPCDACYLIHGEENKRQCRVASIVYGEPLDEVLLCDEHEADFLYWFRERGGSSIAGEETFRDAFHEWFDDGGRAPDGYGGMEHVEEAPEELPDLRDPEDLYEDDDLLADERPDFDEGEEGNEDDDDADAEDDFDLDLDREYPT
;
A
#
# COMPACT_ATOMS: atom_id res chain seq x y z
N MET A 1 7.07 -22.89 -14.80
CA MET A 1 6.69 -21.48 -14.59
C MET A 1 5.17 -21.32 -14.57
N GLY A 2 4.55 -21.89 -13.53
CA GLY A 2 3.25 -21.43 -13.07
C GLY A 2 3.42 -20.13 -12.28
N LYS A 3 2.36 -19.32 -12.24
CA LYS A 3 2.28 -18.15 -11.35
C LYS A 3 1.38 -18.50 -10.18
N VAL A 4 1.96 -18.58 -8.99
CA VAL A 4 1.24 -18.88 -7.75
C VAL A 4 0.90 -17.60 -7.03
N SER A 5 -0.26 -17.53 -6.38
CA SER A 5 -0.53 -16.49 -5.38
C SER A 5 -0.16 -17.06 -4.02
N ILE A 6 0.29 -16.24 -3.07
CA ILE A 6 0.64 -16.73 -1.73
C ILE A 6 0.07 -15.75 -0.71
N GLY A 7 -0.73 -16.24 0.23
CA GLY A 7 -1.33 -15.46 1.31
C GLY A 7 -2.45 -14.49 0.88
N LEU A 8 -2.16 -13.57 -0.03
CA LEU A 8 -3.09 -12.57 -0.55
C LEU A 8 -3.30 -12.74 -2.05
N ARG A 9 -4.55 -12.60 -2.51
CA ARG A 9 -4.86 -12.61 -3.94
C ARG A 9 -4.27 -11.35 -4.60
N GLY A 10 -3.59 -11.52 -5.72
CA GLY A 10 -2.82 -10.45 -6.36
C GLY A 10 -1.33 -10.46 -6.01
N TRP A 11 -0.93 -11.16 -4.94
CA TRP A 11 0.48 -11.31 -4.56
C TRP A 11 1.11 -12.51 -5.28
N ARG A 12 1.56 -12.29 -6.51
CA ARG A 12 1.99 -13.36 -7.43
C ARG A 12 3.50 -13.56 -7.45
N PHE A 13 3.92 -14.83 -7.45
CA PHE A 13 5.30 -15.27 -7.62
C PHE A 13 5.45 -16.24 -8.78
N ASP A 14 6.66 -16.30 -9.34
CA ASP A 14 7.08 -17.45 -10.13
C ASP A 14 7.31 -18.64 -9.20
N GLU A 15 6.60 -19.74 -9.47
CA GLU A 15 6.70 -20.97 -8.67
C GLU A 15 8.15 -21.47 -8.56
N ASP A 16 8.89 -21.37 -9.66
CA ASP A 16 10.28 -21.83 -9.76
C ASP A 16 11.26 -20.98 -8.92
N ASP A 17 10.90 -19.73 -8.62
CA ASP A 17 11.72 -18.79 -7.83
C ASP A 17 11.57 -19.02 -6.32
N VAL A 18 10.42 -19.55 -5.88
CA VAL A 18 10.08 -19.68 -4.45
C VAL A 18 10.02 -21.14 -3.99
N PHE A 19 9.71 -22.07 -4.89
CA PHE A 19 9.66 -23.50 -4.61
C PHE A 19 10.83 -24.23 -5.27
N THR A 20 11.27 -25.29 -4.59
CA THR A 20 12.17 -26.29 -5.11
C THR A 20 11.41 -27.23 -6.05
N ASP A 21 12.12 -27.95 -6.93
CA ASP A 21 11.52 -28.97 -7.81
C ASP A 21 10.80 -30.10 -7.05
N ALA A 22 11.07 -30.25 -5.74
CA ALA A 22 10.41 -31.20 -4.86
C ALA A 22 9.08 -30.68 -4.26
N GLY A 23 8.67 -29.45 -4.60
CA GLY A 23 7.46 -28.81 -4.09
C GLY A 23 7.59 -28.22 -2.68
N GLY A 24 8.80 -28.18 -2.12
CA GLY A 24 9.10 -27.51 -0.84
C GLY A 24 9.64 -26.10 -1.05
N TRP A 25 9.54 -25.24 -0.03
CA TRP A 25 10.11 -23.89 -0.05
C TRP A 25 11.62 -23.89 -0.30
N ARG A 26 12.10 -22.96 -1.13
CA ARG A 26 13.52 -22.66 -1.23
C ARG A 26 14.01 -21.93 0.04
N PRO A 27 15.27 -22.13 0.46
CA PRO A 27 15.89 -21.27 1.45
C PRO A 27 15.84 -19.80 1.01
N LEU A 28 15.55 -18.89 1.93
CA LEU A 28 15.38 -17.46 1.62
C LEU A 28 16.58 -16.87 0.89
N GLU A 29 17.79 -17.28 1.26
CA GLU A 29 19.06 -16.83 0.66
C GLU A 29 19.21 -17.24 -0.82
N GLU A 30 18.53 -18.31 -1.24
CA GLU A 30 18.53 -18.82 -2.61
C GLU A 30 17.44 -18.19 -3.49
N ILE A 31 16.43 -17.54 -2.87
CA ILE A 31 15.37 -16.84 -3.59
C ILE A 31 15.93 -15.54 -4.19
N PRO A 32 15.63 -15.22 -5.46
CA PRO A 32 16.06 -13.96 -6.08
C PRO A 32 15.60 -12.74 -5.26
N LYS A 33 16.36 -11.63 -5.34
CA LYS A 33 16.17 -10.43 -4.49
C LYS A 33 14.72 -9.95 -4.46
N GLU A 34 14.15 -9.68 -5.63
CA GLU A 34 12.80 -9.13 -5.76
C GLU A 34 11.69 -10.07 -5.19
N PRO A 35 11.59 -11.36 -5.59
CA PRO A 35 10.68 -12.31 -4.95
C PRO A 35 10.90 -12.46 -3.44
N ARG A 36 12.16 -12.44 -2.98
CA ARG A 36 12.48 -12.51 -1.54
C ARG A 36 11.93 -11.31 -0.78
N HIS A 37 12.14 -10.11 -1.30
CA HIS A 37 11.67 -8.88 -0.66
C HIS A 37 10.14 -8.85 -0.59
N ARG A 38 9.46 -9.27 -1.66
CA ARG A 38 8.01 -9.43 -1.68
C ARG A 38 7.50 -10.49 -0.70
N LEU A 39 8.23 -11.58 -0.46
CA LEU A 39 7.90 -12.57 0.57
C LEU A 39 8.05 -12.01 1.98
N VAL A 40 9.10 -11.22 2.22
CA VAL A 40 9.32 -10.51 3.50
C VAL A 40 8.19 -9.50 3.75
N ARG A 41 7.88 -8.65 2.75
CA ARG A 41 6.77 -7.68 2.85
C ARG A 41 5.44 -8.38 3.11
N LEU A 42 5.19 -9.53 2.49
CA LEU A 42 3.96 -10.30 2.66
C LEU A 42 3.70 -10.65 4.13
N GLN A 43 4.70 -10.99 4.92
CA GLN A 43 4.50 -11.31 6.34
C GLN A 43 3.97 -10.15 7.16
N VAL A 44 4.35 -8.93 6.79
CA VAL A 44 3.85 -7.72 7.45
C VAL A 44 2.40 -7.47 7.06
N VAL A 45 2.07 -7.59 5.76
CA VAL A 45 0.75 -7.22 5.25
C VAL A 45 -0.29 -8.33 5.43
N MET A 46 0.16 -9.57 5.56
CA MET A 46 -0.69 -10.70 5.86
C MET A 46 -1.34 -10.49 7.23
N ASN A 47 -2.65 -10.73 7.31
CA ASN A 47 -3.49 -10.47 8.48
C ASN A 47 -3.77 -9.00 8.81
N LYS A 48 -3.26 -8.02 8.04
CA LYS A 48 -3.70 -6.64 8.19
C LYS A 48 -5.19 -6.49 7.87
N PRO A 49 -5.88 -5.52 8.50
CA PRO A 49 -7.26 -5.22 8.13
C PRO A 49 -7.32 -4.68 6.70
N CYS A 50 -8.48 -4.85 6.07
CA CYS A 50 -8.81 -4.12 4.85
C CYS A 50 -8.77 -2.61 5.10
N ASP A 51 -8.11 -1.87 4.20
CA ASP A 51 -7.93 -0.42 4.29
C ASP A 51 -9.28 0.31 4.31
N ALA A 52 -10.19 -0.04 3.40
CA ALA A 52 -11.53 0.53 3.36
C ALA A 52 -12.34 0.25 4.64
N CYS A 53 -12.24 -0.97 5.21
CA CYS A 53 -12.82 -1.25 6.53
C CYS A 53 -12.22 -0.35 7.61
N TYR A 54 -10.89 -0.18 7.57
CA TYR A 54 -10.17 0.64 8.53
C TYR A 54 -10.58 2.12 8.43
N LEU A 55 -10.75 2.67 7.23
CA LEU A 55 -11.26 4.02 7.00
C LEU A 55 -12.70 4.19 7.55
N ILE A 56 -13.55 3.17 7.44
CA ILE A 56 -14.92 3.22 7.98
C ILE A 56 -14.96 3.16 9.51
N HIS A 57 -14.19 2.24 10.11
CA HIS A 57 -14.31 1.90 11.52
C HIS A 57 -13.33 2.66 12.42
N GLY A 58 -12.20 3.09 11.86
CA GLY A 58 -11.08 3.68 12.58
C GLY A 58 -10.36 2.69 13.51
N GLU A 59 -9.25 3.15 14.09
CA GLU A 59 -8.42 2.35 15.00
C GLU A 59 -9.21 1.85 16.22
N GLU A 60 -10.13 2.68 16.75
CA GLU A 60 -10.95 2.34 17.92
C GLU A 60 -11.84 1.10 17.70
N ASN A 61 -12.25 0.84 16.45
CA ASN A 61 -13.14 -0.27 16.10
C ASN A 61 -12.49 -1.27 15.14
N LYS A 62 -11.15 -1.35 15.12
CA LYS A 62 -10.38 -2.25 14.24
C LYS A 62 -10.81 -3.72 14.26
N ARG A 63 -11.40 -4.19 15.38
CA ARG A 63 -11.95 -5.55 15.51
C ARG A 63 -13.17 -5.82 14.61
N GLN A 64 -13.80 -4.77 14.09
CA GLN A 64 -14.90 -4.85 13.14
C GLN A 64 -14.39 -4.95 11.70
N CYS A 65 -13.12 -4.60 11.46
CA CYS A 65 -12.51 -4.72 10.14
C CYS A 65 -12.34 -6.19 9.76
N ARG A 66 -12.68 -6.51 8.51
CA ARG A 66 -12.29 -7.78 7.92
C ARG A 66 -10.79 -7.77 7.64
N VAL A 67 -10.17 -8.93 7.80
CA VAL A 67 -8.80 -9.17 7.33
C VAL A 67 -8.76 -9.04 5.82
N ALA A 68 -7.69 -8.43 5.29
CA ALA A 68 -7.48 -8.32 3.87
C ALA A 68 -7.25 -9.70 3.23
N SER A 69 -7.87 -9.94 2.09
CA SER A 69 -7.72 -11.15 1.28
C SER A 69 -7.13 -10.84 -0.11
N ILE A 70 -7.11 -9.57 -0.51
CA ILE A 70 -6.72 -9.10 -1.83
C ILE A 70 -5.77 -7.92 -1.67
N VAL A 71 -4.81 -7.81 -2.58
CA VAL A 71 -3.82 -6.73 -2.61
C VAL A 71 -3.61 -6.21 -4.02
N TYR A 72 -3.52 -4.88 -4.13
CA TYR A 72 -3.25 -4.16 -5.37
C TYR A 72 -2.15 -3.11 -5.15
N GLY A 73 -1.41 -2.78 -6.21
CA GLY A 73 -0.30 -1.82 -6.14
C GLY A 73 1.06 -2.49 -6.01
N GLU A 74 2.08 -1.66 -5.83
CA GLU A 74 3.47 -2.08 -5.62
C GLU A 74 3.76 -2.28 -4.13
N PRO A 75 4.78 -3.06 -3.75
CA PRO A 75 5.23 -3.15 -2.36
C PRO A 75 5.44 -1.77 -1.74
N LEU A 76 5.07 -1.62 -0.47
CA LEU A 76 5.06 -0.38 0.33
C LEU A 76 3.89 0.58 0.03
N ASP A 77 3.41 0.62 -1.21
CA ASP A 77 2.25 1.41 -1.65
C ASP A 77 1.06 0.54 -2.04
N GLU A 78 0.94 -0.58 -1.33
CA GLU A 78 -0.13 -1.54 -1.54
C GLU A 78 -1.45 -1.12 -0.89
N VAL A 79 -2.56 -1.39 -1.58
CA VAL A 79 -3.93 -1.27 -1.09
C VAL A 79 -4.44 -2.66 -0.70
N LEU A 80 -4.83 -2.82 0.57
CA LEU A 80 -5.27 -4.09 1.14
C LEU A 80 -6.79 -4.14 1.27
N LEU A 81 -7.43 -5.12 0.65
CA LEU A 81 -8.89 -5.18 0.53
C LEU A 81 -9.46 -6.52 0.96
N CYS A 82 -10.68 -6.50 1.49
CA CYS A 82 -11.53 -7.68 1.57
C CYS A 82 -12.45 -7.72 0.34
N ASP A 83 -13.08 -8.87 0.12
CA ASP A 83 -13.92 -9.12 -1.06
C ASP A 83 -15.08 -8.11 -1.21
N GLU A 84 -15.56 -7.51 -0.12
CA GLU A 84 -16.65 -6.52 -0.18
C GLU A 84 -16.19 -5.17 -0.73
N HIS A 85 -14.99 -4.70 -0.36
CA HIS A 85 -14.46 -3.41 -0.78
C HIS A 85 -13.65 -3.46 -2.08
N GLU A 86 -13.45 -4.66 -2.64
CA GLU A 86 -12.81 -4.80 -3.94
C GLU A 86 -13.60 -4.07 -5.04
N ALA A 87 -14.93 -4.14 -5.02
CA ALA A 87 -15.76 -3.48 -6.03
C ALA A 87 -15.55 -1.96 -6.05
N ASP A 88 -15.47 -1.33 -4.87
CA ASP A 88 -15.19 0.10 -4.71
C ASP A 88 -13.85 0.47 -5.33
N PHE A 89 -12.82 -0.31 -5.01
CA PHE A 89 -11.48 -0.12 -5.57
C PHE A 89 -11.46 -0.29 -7.09
N LEU A 90 -12.07 -1.35 -7.62
CA LEU A 90 -12.07 -1.60 -9.07
C LEU A 90 -12.79 -0.48 -9.83
N TYR A 91 -13.86 0.05 -9.26
CA TYR A 91 -14.55 1.20 -9.84
C TYR A 91 -13.65 2.44 -9.84
N TRP A 92 -12.99 2.74 -8.71
CA TRP A 92 -12.03 3.85 -8.65
C TRP A 92 -10.90 3.68 -9.66
N PHE A 93 -10.30 2.49 -9.70
CA PHE A 93 -9.17 2.16 -10.55
C PHE A 93 -9.53 2.32 -12.04
N ARG A 94 -10.69 1.79 -12.46
CA ARG A 94 -11.10 1.78 -13.87
C ARG A 94 -11.74 3.07 -14.32
N GLU A 95 -12.54 3.71 -13.47
CA GLU A 95 -13.45 4.79 -13.88
C GLU A 95 -13.12 6.16 -13.26
N ARG A 96 -12.31 6.20 -12.18
CA ARG A 96 -11.98 7.45 -11.46
C ARG A 96 -10.51 7.85 -11.55
N GLY A 97 -9.74 7.22 -12.44
CA GLY A 97 -8.36 7.59 -12.71
C GLY A 97 -7.30 6.86 -11.89
N GLY A 98 -7.67 5.87 -11.06
CA GLY A 98 -6.65 5.10 -10.32
C GLY A 98 -5.70 4.34 -11.25
N SER A 99 -6.15 3.90 -12.43
CA SER A 99 -5.31 3.21 -13.41
C SER A 99 -4.22 4.07 -14.04
N SER A 100 -4.37 5.40 -14.08
CA SER A 100 -3.33 6.28 -14.64
C SER A 100 -2.16 6.50 -13.70
N ILE A 101 -2.34 6.28 -12.39
CA ILE A 101 -1.32 6.45 -11.35
C ILE A 101 -0.84 5.11 -10.79
N ALA A 102 -1.10 4.02 -11.51
CA ALA A 102 -0.69 2.68 -11.10
C ALA A 102 0.85 2.59 -11.05
N GLY A 103 1.39 2.22 -9.89
CA GLY A 103 2.82 2.13 -9.64
C GLY A 103 3.46 3.43 -9.14
N GLU A 104 2.69 4.51 -8.99
CA GLU A 104 3.15 5.72 -8.29
C GLU A 104 3.06 5.55 -6.77
N GLU A 105 3.93 6.21 -6.02
CA GLU A 105 3.91 6.22 -4.54
C GLU A 105 2.60 6.79 -3.97
N THR A 106 1.94 7.66 -4.73
CA THR A 106 0.65 8.25 -4.36
C THR A 106 -0.54 7.30 -4.56
N PHE A 107 -0.33 6.12 -5.15
CA PHE A 107 -1.41 5.21 -5.56
C PHE A 107 -2.33 4.83 -4.40
N ARG A 108 -1.73 4.41 -3.27
CA ARG A 108 -2.48 4.00 -2.08
C ARG A 108 -3.26 5.18 -1.50
N ASP A 109 -2.57 6.29 -1.31
CA ASP A 109 -3.13 7.46 -0.64
C ASP A 109 -4.25 8.10 -1.48
N ALA A 110 -4.11 8.10 -2.81
CA ALA A 110 -5.16 8.56 -3.73
C ALA A 110 -6.44 7.70 -3.66
N PHE A 111 -6.31 6.39 -3.46
CA PHE A 111 -7.47 5.53 -3.20
C PHE A 111 -8.09 5.84 -1.84
N HIS A 112 -7.26 5.99 -0.79
CA HIS A 112 -7.73 6.28 0.57
C HIS A 112 -8.49 7.62 0.62
N GLU A 113 -7.93 8.67 0.03
CA GLU A 113 -8.56 9.99 -0.07
C GLU A 113 -9.91 9.91 -0.79
N TRP A 114 -9.94 9.29 -1.97
CA TRP A 114 -11.17 9.14 -2.73
C TRP A 114 -12.26 8.37 -1.96
N PHE A 115 -11.86 7.33 -1.22
CA PHE A 115 -12.78 6.52 -0.44
C PHE A 115 -13.29 7.25 0.81
N ASP A 116 -12.44 8.01 1.49
CA ASP A 116 -12.81 8.81 2.67
C ASP A 116 -13.76 9.96 2.29
N ASP A 117 -13.58 10.54 1.09
CA ASP A 117 -14.49 11.52 0.48
C ASP A 117 -15.87 10.95 0.07
N GLY A 118 -16.14 9.67 0.38
CA GLY A 118 -17.41 9.00 0.11
C GLY A 118 -17.47 8.32 -1.26
N GLY A 119 -16.33 8.15 -1.93
CA GLY A 119 -16.21 7.38 -3.16
C GLY A 119 -16.64 5.93 -2.96
N ARG A 120 -17.69 5.50 -3.66
CA ARG A 120 -18.18 4.12 -3.67
C ARG A 120 -18.51 3.69 -5.10
N ALA A 121 -18.40 2.40 -5.36
CA ALA A 121 -18.90 1.82 -6.58
C ALA A 121 -20.44 1.89 -6.63
N PRO A 122 -21.03 1.98 -7.83
CA PRO A 122 -22.47 1.81 -8.00
C PRO A 122 -22.92 0.43 -7.53
N ASP A 123 -24.17 0.32 -7.05
CA ASP A 123 -24.76 -0.95 -6.66
C ASP A 123 -24.66 -1.98 -7.80
N GLY A 124 -24.12 -3.17 -7.47
CA GLY A 124 -23.94 -4.26 -8.42
C GLY A 124 -22.73 -4.12 -9.34
N TYR A 125 -21.81 -3.18 -9.08
CA TYR A 125 -20.51 -3.16 -9.74
C TYR A 125 -19.74 -4.44 -9.37
N GLY A 126 -19.44 -5.26 -10.37
CA GLY A 126 -18.85 -6.58 -10.16
C GLY A 126 -17.40 -6.52 -9.68
N GLY A 127 -17.08 -7.35 -8.69
CA GLY A 127 -15.70 -7.73 -8.34
C GLY A 127 -15.04 -8.57 -9.46
N MET A 128 -13.79 -8.96 -9.27
CA MET A 128 -13.13 -9.91 -10.17
C MET A 128 -13.34 -11.35 -9.68
N GLU A 129 -13.59 -12.28 -10.61
CA GLU A 129 -13.54 -13.71 -10.28
C GLU A 129 -12.07 -14.12 -10.18
N HIS A 130 -11.64 -14.47 -8.96
CA HIS A 130 -10.26 -14.91 -8.70
C HIS A 130 -10.19 -16.43 -8.72
N VAL A 131 -9.23 -16.98 -9.47
CA VAL A 131 -8.89 -18.40 -9.39
C VAL A 131 -7.94 -18.60 -8.21
N GLU A 132 -8.37 -19.40 -7.23
CA GLU A 132 -7.60 -19.68 -6.01
C GLU A 132 -6.60 -20.82 -6.24
N GLU A 133 -5.32 -20.46 -6.42
CA GLU A 133 -4.18 -21.39 -6.31
C GLU A 133 -3.12 -20.73 -5.41
N ALA A 134 -3.13 -21.08 -4.12
CA ALA A 134 -2.18 -20.56 -3.14
C ALA A 134 -1.90 -21.54 -1.99
N PRO A 135 -0.63 -21.74 -1.58
CA PRO A 135 -0.29 -22.29 -0.28
C PRO A 135 -0.56 -21.25 0.82
N GLU A 136 -1.24 -21.68 1.88
CA GLU A 136 -1.67 -20.83 2.99
C GLU A 136 -0.54 -20.54 4.00
N GLU A 137 0.51 -21.37 4.01
CA GLU A 137 1.62 -21.29 4.96
C GLU A 137 2.89 -20.73 4.30
N LEU A 138 3.31 -19.55 4.77
CA LEU A 138 4.61 -18.96 4.43
C LEU A 138 5.77 -19.71 5.09
N PRO A 139 6.99 -19.63 4.53
CA PRO A 139 8.18 -20.06 5.24
C PRO A 139 8.28 -19.29 6.57
N ASP A 140 8.83 -19.97 7.57
CA ASP A 140 9.13 -19.40 8.89
C ASP A 140 10.29 -18.39 8.73
N LEU A 141 9.95 -17.15 8.34
CA LEU A 141 10.91 -16.05 8.36
C LEU A 141 10.93 -15.42 9.76
N ARG A 142 11.99 -14.68 10.05
CA ARG A 142 12.12 -13.91 11.29
C ARG A 142 10.90 -13.01 11.48
N ASP A 143 10.65 -12.63 12.74
CA ASP A 143 9.50 -11.80 13.07
C ASP A 143 9.48 -10.52 12.20
N PRO A 144 8.33 -10.11 11.64
CA PRO A 144 8.26 -8.91 10.81
C PRO A 144 8.82 -7.66 11.49
N GLU A 145 8.75 -7.53 12.82
CA GLU A 145 9.40 -6.41 13.54
C GLU A 145 10.93 -6.47 13.45
N ASP A 146 11.55 -7.66 13.51
CA ASP A 146 12.99 -7.86 13.35
C ASP A 146 13.46 -7.61 11.90
N LEU A 147 12.55 -7.70 10.93
CA LEU A 147 12.83 -7.45 9.50
C LEU A 147 12.94 -5.94 9.19
N TYR A 148 12.32 -5.08 10.00
CA TYR A 148 12.45 -3.62 9.89
C TYR A 148 13.76 -3.08 10.47
N GLU A 149 14.44 -3.85 11.32
CA GLU A 149 15.78 -3.51 11.83
C GLU A 149 16.89 -3.87 10.82
N ASP A 150 16.62 -4.83 9.92
CA ASP A 150 17.50 -5.21 8.82
C ASP A 150 17.25 -4.25 7.64
N ASP A 151 17.67 -2.99 7.83
CA ASP A 151 17.48 -1.88 6.89
C ASP A 151 17.90 -2.32 5.48
N ASP A 152 18.97 -3.10 5.31
CA ASP A 152 19.45 -3.59 4.00
C ASP A 152 18.44 -4.42 3.17
N LEU A 153 17.48 -5.10 3.80
CA LEU A 153 16.45 -5.90 3.09
C LEU A 153 15.29 -5.06 2.56
N LEU A 154 15.05 -3.88 3.12
CA LEU A 154 13.94 -2.98 2.75
C LEU A 154 14.41 -1.58 2.28
N ALA A 155 15.68 -1.21 2.51
CA ALA A 155 16.24 0.10 2.21
C ALA A 155 16.50 0.31 0.73
N ASP A 156 16.80 -0.76 -0.02
CA ASP A 156 16.99 -0.71 -1.49
C ASP A 156 15.69 -0.42 -2.25
N GLU A 157 14.55 -0.48 -1.56
CA GLU A 157 13.20 -0.25 -2.10
C GLU A 157 12.53 1.00 -1.54
N ARG A 158 13.16 1.75 -0.61
CA ARG A 158 12.72 3.12 -0.41
C ARG A 158 13.00 3.83 -1.72
N PRO A 159 12.02 4.46 -2.39
CA PRO A 159 12.35 5.39 -3.46
C PRO A 159 13.40 6.33 -2.87
N ASP A 160 14.54 6.48 -3.57
CA ASP A 160 15.47 7.58 -3.31
C ASP A 160 14.61 8.84 -3.42
N PHE A 161 14.11 9.32 -2.29
CA PHE A 161 13.59 10.66 -2.18
C PHE A 161 14.83 11.53 -2.31
N ASP A 162 15.22 11.78 -3.55
CA ASP A 162 16.11 12.86 -3.89
C ASP A 162 15.36 14.10 -3.42
N GLU A 163 15.63 14.51 -2.18
CA GLU A 163 15.33 15.84 -1.66
C GLU A 163 16.22 16.80 -2.45
N GLY A 164 15.90 16.90 -3.73
CA GLY A 164 16.66 17.49 -4.81
C GLY A 164 16.17 18.89 -5.02
N GLU A 165 16.83 19.79 -4.28
CA GLU A 165 17.15 21.13 -4.75
C GLU A 165 15.98 22.11 -4.81
N GLU A 166 15.89 22.87 -3.72
CA GLU A 166 15.48 24.27 -3.65
C GLU A 166 15.93 25.04 -4.91
N GLY A 167 15.08 25.00 -5.94
CA GLY A 167 15.20 25.79 -7.16
C GLY A 167 14.82 27.23 -6.88
N ASN A 168 15.75 27.96 -6.28
CA ASN A 168 15.76 29.42 -6.25
C ASN A 168 16.16 29.92 -7.65
N GLU A 169 15.19 30.31 -8.48
CA GLU A 169 15.43 31.22 -9.60
C GLU A 169 14.32 32.26 -9.68
N ASP A 170 14.78 33.51 -9.60
CA ASP A 170 14.09 34.79 -9.59
C ASP A 170 13.07 34.99 -10.74
N ASP A 171 11.92 35.59 -10.41
CA ASP A 171 11.14 36.39 -11.38
C ASP A 171 10.48 37.60 -10.66
N ASP A 172 11.07 38.75 -10.94
CA ASP A 172 10.64 40.16 -10.92
C ASP A 172 9.51 40.70 -9.99
N ASP A 173 9.94 41.61 -9.09
CA ASP A 173 9.50 43.02 -8.94
C ASP A 173 8.01 43.38 -9.15
N ALA A 174 7.31 43.69 -8.04
CA ALA A 174 6.31 44.77 -7.98
C ALA A 174 5.93 45.16 -6.53
N ASP A 175 6.23 46.41 -6.17
CA ASP A 175 5.69 47.25 -5.09
C ASP A 175 4.31 46.85 -4.51
N ALA A 176 4.23 46.67 -3.19
CA ALA A 176 3.14 47.20 -2.37
C ALA A 176 3.49 47.12 -0.87
N GLU A 177 3.72 48.29 -0.30
CA GLU A 177 3.80 48.56 1.13
C GLU A 177 2.50 48.06 1.82
N ASP A 178 2.59 47.20 2.83
CA ASP A 178 1.53 47.12 3.85
C ASP A 178 2.12 46.77 5.22
N ASP A 179 1.93 47.73 6.11
CA ASP A 179 2.37 47.82 7.49
C ASP A 179 1.36 47.06 8.36
N PHE A 180 1.70 45.84 8.77
CA PHE A 180 0.91 45.12 9.77
C PHE A 180 1.73 44.88 11.04
N ASP A 181 1.73 45.91 11.89
CA ASP A 181 2.08 45.85 13.30
C ASP A 181 1.08 44.90 14.00
N LEU A 182 1.47 43.64 14.18
CA LEU A 182 0.68 42.61 14.87
C LEU A 182 0.77 42.81 16.39
N ASP A 183 -0.13 43.62 16.92
CA ASP A 183 -0.33 43.83 18.36
C ASP A 183 -0.88 42.53 19.00
N LEU A 184 0.02 41.78 19.64
CA LEU A 184 -0.19 40.46 20.26
C LEU A 184 -0.84 40.51 21.65
N ASP A 185 -1.77 41.43 21.88
CA ASP A 185 -2.57 41.49 23.11
C ASP A 185 -4.05 41.26 22.81
N ARG A 186 -4.43 39.98 22.68
CA ARG A 186 -5.83 39.57 22.81
C ARG A 186 -5.98 38.45 23.82
N GLU A 187 -6.25 38.86 25.06
CA GLU A 187 -6.76 38.02 26.14
C GLU A 187 -8.13 37.44 25.73
N TYR A 188 -8.24 36.11 25.70
CA TYR A 188 -9.51 35.41 25.55
C TYR A 188 -10.21 35.31 26.90
N PRO A 189 -11.50 35.69 27.03
CA PRO A 189 -12.25 35.47 28.26
C PRO A 189 -12.63 33.98 28.42
N THR A 190 -12.53 33.51 29.67
CA THR A 190 -12.94 32.18 30.15
C THR A 190 -14.45 31.95 30.12
#